data_AF-A0A9E3DMP4-F1
#
_entry.id   AF-A0A9E3DMP4-F1
#
_cell.length_a   1.000
_cell.length_b   1.000
_cell.length_c   1.000
_cell.angle_alpha   90.00
_cell.angle_beta   90.00
_cell.angle_gamma   90.00
#
_symmetry.space_group_name_H-M   'P 1'
#
loop_
_entity.id
_entity.type
_entity.pdbx_description
1 polymer ?
#
loop_
_entity_poly.entity_id
_entity_poly.type
_entity_poly.pdbx_seq_one_letter_code
_entity_poly.pdbx_strand_id
1 'polypeptide(L)'
;MQFPRMLPVRQNFPDRRIHDIPSEVRNQLAGSGFSSRVKPGGRIALGVGSRGISNITTIVRAVVEYWKSQGFQPFIFPAMG
;
A
#
# COMPACT_ATOMS: atom_id res chain seq x y z
N MET A 1 24.14 30.79 21.93
CA MET A 1 24.20 30.56 20.46
C MET A 1 23.21 31.51 19.81
N GLN A 2 23.65 32.29 18.81
CA GLN A 2 22.78 33.20 18.07
C GLN A 2 22.35 32.51 16.77
N PHE A 3 21.06 32.26 16.61
CA PHE A 3 20.52 31.68 15.38
C PHE A 3 20.42 32.77 14.29
N PRO A 4 20.60 32.41 13.00
CA PRO A 4 20.40 33.34 11.90
C PRO A 4 18.95 33.80 11.82
N ARG A 5 18.70 34.88 11.06
CA ARG A 5 17.35 35.40 10.82
C ARG A 5 16.49 34.33 10.13
N MET A 6 15.47 33.83 10.83
CA MET A 6 14.51 32.86 10.33
C MET A 6 13.28 33.57 9.75
N LEU A 7 12.72 33.04 8.65
CA LEU A 7 11.47 33.53 8.06
C LEU A 7 10.43 32.41 8.10
N PRO A 8 9.16 32.72 8.43
CA PRO A 8 8.09 31.73 8.37
C PRO A 8 7.80 31.38 6.91
N VAL A 9 7.72 30.08 6.61
CA VAL A 9 7.26 29.57 5.31
C VAL A 9 5.96 28.80 5.55
N ARG A 10 4.93 29.12 4.77
CA ARG A 10 3.70 28.33 4.72
C ARG A 10 3.71 27.48 3.45
N GLN A 11 3.67 26.17 3.62
CA GLN A 11 3.58 25.22 2.51
C GLN A 11 2.16 24.67 2.43
N ASN A 12 1.51 24.85 1.29
CA ASN A 12 0.21 24.27 1.00
C ASN A 12 0.42 23.06 0.08
N PHE A 13 0.07 21.87 0.55
CA PHE A 13 0.10 20.66 -0.27
C PHE A 13 -1.27 20.40 -0.89
N PRO A 14 -1.34 19.86 -2.12
CA PRO A 14 -2.60 19.40 -2.67
C PRO A 14 -3.16 18.27 -1.78
N ASP A 15 -4.47 18.27 -1.54
CA ASP A 15 -5.12 17.13 -0.91
C ASP A 15 -5.16 15.98 -1.90
N ARG A 16 -4.38 14.94 -1.63
CA ARG A 16 -4.32 13.70 -2.41
C ARG A 16 -4.86 12.51 -1.62
N ARG A 17 -5.74 12.77 -0.65
CA ARG A 17 -6.30 11.72 0.20
C ARG A 17 -7.11 10.72 -0.63
N ILE A 18 -6.89 9.45 -0.32
CA ILE A 18 -7.75 8.36 -0.76
C ILE A 18 -8.82 8.18 0.32
N HIS A 19 -10.09 8.38 -0.02
CA HIS A 19 -11.21 8.28 0.92
C HIS A 19 -11.54 6.83 1.30
N ASP A 20 -11.45 5.92 0.33
CA ASP A 20 -11.71 4.49 0.53
C ASP A 20 -10.47 3.68 0.11
N ILE A 21 -9.60 3.44 1.08
CA ILE A 21 -8.35 2.70 0.87
C ILE A 21 -8.61 1.26 0.41
N PRO A 22 -9.52 0.47 1.03
CA PRO A 22 -9.83 -0.87 0.54
C PRO A 22 -10.30 -0.93 -0.91
N SER A 23 -11.20 -0.03 -1.33
CA SER A 23 -11.69 -0.01 -2.70
C SER A 23 -10.60 0.40 -3.69
N GLU A 24 -9.79 1.41 -3.34
CA GLU A 24 -8.68 1.84 -4.19
C GLU A 24 -7.62 0.74 -4.36
N VAL A 25 -7.28 0.00 -3.30
CA VAL A 25 -6.37 -1.15 -3.37
C VAL A 25 -6.90 -2.20 -4.35
N ARG A 26 -8.21 -2.51 -4.31
CA ARG A 26 -8.82 -3.46 -5.25
C ARG A 26 -8.75 -2.96 -6.69
N ASN A 27 -9.05 -1.68 -6.92
CA ASN A 27 -9.00 -1.07 -8.25
C ASN A 27 -7.58 -1.15 -8.84
N GLN A 28 -6.58 -0.79 -8.06
CA GLN A 28 -5.17 -0.83 -8.48
C GLN A 28 -4.70 -2.26 -8.78
N LEU A 29 -5.05 -3.23 -7.92
CA LEU A 29 -4.69 -4.62 -8.13
C LEU A 29 -5.42 -5.25 -9.33
N ALA A 30 -6.72 -4.98 -9.51
CA ALA A 30 -7.46 -5.43 -10.68
C ALA A 30 -6.91 -4.82 -11.98
N GLY A 31 -6.57 -3.53 -11.97
CA GLY A 31 -5.99 -2.82 -13.12
C GLY A 31 -4.55 -3.24 -13.47
N SER A 32 -3.80 -3.83 -12.53
CA SER A 32 -2.42 -4.26 -12.77
C SER A 32 -2.28 -5.43 -13.77
N GLY A 33 -3.33 -6.24 -13.91
CA GLY A 33 -3.28 -7.50 -14.65
C GLY A 33 -2.32 -8.54 -14.05
N PHE A 34 -2.01 -8.48 -12.76
CA PHE A 34 -1.15 -9.50 -12.12
C PHE A 34 -1.82 -10.86 -12.04
N SER A 35 -3.13 -10.92 -11.79
CA SER A 35 -3.88 -12.18 -11.63
C SER A 35 -3.78 -13.09 -12.85
N SER A 36 -3.69 -12.54 -14.06
CA SER A 36 -3.54 -13.31 -15.30
C SER A 36 -2.11 -13.81 -15.57
N ARG A 37 -1.11 -13.31 -14.84
CA ARG A 37 0.31 -13.64 -15.04
C ARG A 37 0.84 -14.65 -14.02
N VAL A 38 0.05 -15.01 -13.03
CA VAL A 38 0.44 -15.94 -11.97
C VAL A 38 -0.34 -17.25 -12.12
N LYS A 39 0.30 -18.36 -11.72
CA LYS A 39 -0.34 -19.69 -11.76
C LYS A 39 -1.61 -19.68 -10.89
N PRO A 40 -2.79 -20.02 -11.43
CA PRO A 40 -4.03 -20.10 -10.65
C PRO A 40 -3.88 -20.98 -9.41
N GLY A 41 -4.45 -20.54 -8.28
CA GLY A 41 -4.33 -21.24 -6.99
C GLY A 41 -2.95 -21.17 -6.34
N GLY A 42 -2.03 -20.38 -6.90
CA GLY A 42 -0.68 -20.22 -6.39
C GLY A 42 -0.59 -19.57 -5.01
N ARG A 43 0.57 -19.76 -4.36
CA ARG A 43 0.93 -19.04 -3.13
C ARG A 43 1.54 -17.70 -3.48
N ILE A 44 1.06 -16.63 -2.86
CA ILE A 44 1.49 -15.24 -3.14
C ILE A 44 2.22 -14.70 -1.91
N ALA A 45 3.50 -14.41 -2.05
CA ALA A 45 4.29 -13.73 -1.01
C ALA A 45 4.00 -12.23 -1.05
N LEU A 46 3.49 -11.67 0.04
CA LEU A 46 3.24 -10.25 0.20
C LEU A 46 4.37 -9.62 1.01
N GLY A 47 5.29 -8.94 0.31
CA GLY A 47 6.32 -8.13 0.94
C GLY A 47 5.71 -6.93 1.65
N VAL A 48 5.84 -6.85 2.98
CA VAL A 48 5.32 -5.74 3.77
C VAL A 48 6.46 -5.03 4.49
N GLY A 49 6.66 -3.75 4.15
CA GLY A 49 7.54 -2.83 4.88
C GLY A 49 6.74 -1.92 5.82
N SER A 50 7.40 -1.28 6.79
CA SER A 50 6.75 -0.44 7.80
C SER A 50 7.07 1.06 7.70
N ARG A 51 8.16 1.43 7.01
CA ARG A 51 8.67 2.81 7.00
C ARG A 51 7.88 3.70 6.04
N GLY A 52 7.27 4.77 6.58
CA GLY A 52 6.61 5.82 5.78
C GLY A 52 5.26 5.44 5.17
N ILE A 53 4.62 4.34 5.62
CA ILE A 53 3.34 3.86 5.07
C ILE A 53 2.20 4.16 6.05
N SER A 54 1.39 5.16 5.73
CA SER A 54 0.14 5.43 6.44
C SER A 54 -0.90 4.33 6.17
N ASN A 55 -1.72 3.99 7.17
CA ASN A 55 -2.81 3.01 7.05
C ASN A 55 -2.37 1.59 6.63
N ILE A 56 -1.13 1.20 6.95
CA ILE A 56 -0.54 -0.09 6.58
C ILE A 56 -1.46 -1.29 6.86
N THR A 57 -2.10 -1.35 8.02
CA THR A 57 -3.00 -2.45 8.39
C THR A 57 -4.20 -2.57 7.43
N THR A 58 -4.80 -1.44 7.06
CA THR A 58 -5.94 -1.40 6.13
C THR A 58 -5.52 -1.81 4.73
N ILE A 59 -4.38 -1.29 4.25
CA ILE A 59 -3.83 -1.60 2.94
C ILE A 59 -3.52 -3.10 2.84
N VAL A 60 -2.73 -3.63 3.77
CA VAL A 60 -2.29 -5.03 3.76
C VAL A 60 -3.49 -5.98 3.84
N ARG A 61 -4.49 -5.68 4.69
CA ARG A 61 -5.72 -6.46 4.74
C ARG A 61 -6.44 -6.47 3.39
N ALA A 62 -6.60 -5.32 2.75
CA ALA A 62 -7.26 -5.23 1.45
C ALA A 62 -6.53 -6.03 0.35
N VAL A 63 -5.19 -6.01 0.35
CA VAL A 63 -4.37 -6.83 -0.56
C VAL A 63 -4.58 -8.33 -0.31
N VAL A 64 -4.58 -8.75 0.96
CA VAL A 64 -4.83 -10.15 1.35
C VAL A 64 -6.21 -10.60 0.89
N GLU A 65 -7.25 -9.81 1.16
CA GLU A 65 -8.63 -10.15 0.77
C GLU A 65 -8.83 -10.16 -0.75
N TYR A 66 -8.16 -9.25 -1.48
CA TYR A 66 -8.14 -9.31 -2.94
C TYR A 66 -7.62 -10.65 -3.44
N TRP A 67 -6.42 -11.07 -3.02
CA TRP A 67 -5.83 -12.32 -3.50
C TRP A 67 -6.61 -13.56 -3.08
N LYS A 68 -7.16 -13.59 -1.86
CA LYS A 68 -8.09 -14.65 -1.44
C LYS A 68 -9.33 -14.72 -2.34
N SER A 69 -9.94 -13.57 -2.66
CA SER A 69 -11.13 -13.52 -3.53
C SER A 69 -10.86 -14.02 -4.96
N GLN A 70 -9.60 -13.95 -5.40
CA GLN A 70 -9.14 -14.46 -6.69
C GLN A 70 -8.70 -15.94 -6.61
N GLY A 71 -8.87 -16.62 -5.47
CA GLY A 71 -8.56 -18.04 -5.28
C GLY A 71 -7.09 -18.34 -4.96
N PHE A 72 -6.30 -17.35 -4.56
CA PHE A 72 -4.89 -17.51 -4.22
C PHE A 72 -4.66 -17.68 -2.72
N GLN A 73 -3.44 -18.11 -2.36
CA GLN A 73 -3.01 -18.31 -0.98
C GLN A 73 -1.96 -17.26 -0.58
N PRO A 74 -2.38 -16.05 -0.15
CA PRO A 74 -1.45 -15.01 0.26
C PRO A 74 -0.82 -15.30 1.62
N PHE A 75 0.44 -14.94 1.80
CA PHE A 75 1.12 -14.91 3.10
C PHE A 75 2.02 -13.67 3.20
N ILE A 76 2.17 -13.15 4.42
CA ILE A 76 2.98 -11.96 4.67
C ILE A 76 4.43 -12.37 4.86
N PHE A 77 5.32 -11.68 4.16
CA PHE A 77 6.76 -11.81 4.28
C PHE A 77 7.35 -10.43 4.64
N PRO A 78 8.21 -10.33 5.67
CA PRO A 78 8.81 -9.05 6.03
C PRO A 78 9.72 -8.55 4.91
N ALA A 79 9.45 -7.36 4.39
CA ALA A 79 10.27 -6.71 3.37
C ALA A 79 11.03 -5.52 4.01
N MET A 80 11.79 -5.82 5.05
CA MET A 80 12.62 -4.83 5.74
C MET A 80 14.08 -5.06 5.34
N GLY A 81 14.60 -4.17 4.49
CA GLY A 81 16.03 -3.87 4.42
C GLY A 81 16.37 -2.65 5.28
#